data_AF-A0A4V1S6P2-F1
#
_entry.id   AF-A0A4V1S6P2-F1
#
_cell.length_a   1.000
_cell.length_b   1.000
_cell.length_c   1.000
_cell.angle_alpha   90.00
_cell.angle_beta   90.00
_cell.angle_gamma   90.00
#
_symmetry.space_group_name_H-M   'P 1'
#
loop_
_entity.id
_entity.type
_entity.pdbx_description
1 polymer ?
#
loop_
_entity_poly.entity_id
_entity_poly.type
_entity_poly.pdbx_seq_one_letter_code
_entity_poly.pdbx_strand_id
1 'polypeptide(L)'
;MKTRFLSLATGVLGIVAGFMAARGGGDGEGIAGKDGPEKTRVGEENSQHVSRTADGQLDGSPDEAVLSNFLKGRSPAEVTPGEVLALLMPQIRADWVSETLESSRMDYQLQLLAFHLPPEVIEGVVELGRKENVPQYRVNRLFGEYATRNLERALAWAETRPDAMLLRNVVILRLAERDPARAEAIYQTNLLAGGLERRSFDEITLVLGAGYARLGQEEFFRFMDEMSPGREIGLINYSVERLPKEDIPAFLAEIRQRTEDGRMDSQRLDSLFLNAAGKHPLETRKWLASFEPGERRAQMELKLAASLSRKGNSGDTDELLRSAMAGFAGKEKEFVIKQAGALIGSNPLVAGKLVNLLPEGQELTLEDVKSWNKTLSFSRPDVVLDVAIQLRSPEEQAAYLEDSFNRLGNSESRNTKINARDFQLLENRLQTSDLSADAMSRGKIALQLARERVLGK
;
A
#
# COMPACT_ATOMS: atom_id res chain seq x y z
N MET A 1 -12.61 29.73 25.42
CA MET A 1 -12.69 28.27 25.66
C MET A 1 -11.57 27.61 24.87
N LYS A 2 -10.65 26.90 25.54
CA LYS A 2 -9.49 26.21 24.93
C LYS A 2 -9.73 24.70 24.96
N THR A 3 -9.61 24.02 23.81
CA THR A 3 -9.73 22.57 23.68
C THR A 3 -8.51 21.95 23.00
N ARG A 4 -7.73 21.23 23.82
CA ARG A 4 -7.08 19.92 23.62
C ARG A 4 -6.52 19.58 22.22
N PHE A 5 -5.23 19.84 22.04
CA PHE A 5 -4.31 19.11 21.16
C PHE A 5 -3.34 18.34 22.06
N LEU A 6 -3.37 16.99 22.07
CA LEU A 6 -2.26 16.11 22.48
C LEU A 6 -2.74 14.65 22.54
N SER A 7 -2.55 13.90 21.44
CA SER A 7 -2.62 12.42 21.46
C SER A 7 -1.87 11.76 20.30
N LEU A 8 -0.76 12.35 19.82
CA LEU A 8 0.00 11.83 18.67
C LEU A 8 1.53 11.79 18.90
N ALA A 9 1.98 11.68 20.15
CA ALA A 9 3.41 11.66 20.50
C ALA A 9 3.89 10.38 21.21
N THR A 10 3.06 9.34 21.35
CA THR A 10 3.38 8.16 22.19
C THR A 10 3.86 6.91 21.43
N GLY A 11 4.07 6.99 20.11
CA GLY A 11 4.44 5.84 19.27
C GLY A 11 5.94 5.58 19.07
N VAL A 12 6.81 6.55 19.37
CA VAL A 12 8.25 6.48 19.01
C VAL A 12 9.18 6.44 20.24
N LEU A 13 8.66 6.67 21.45
CA LEU A 13 9.46 6.65 22.70
C LEU A 13 9.60 5.26 23.35
N GLY A 14 8.85 4.25 22.89
CA GLY A 14 8.83 2.91 23.50
C GLY A 14 10.03 2.01 23.19
N ILE A 15 10.80 2.30 22.14
CA ILE A 15 11.97 1.48 21.75
C ILE A 15 13.29 2.08 22.28
N VAL A 16 13.32 3.37 22.63
CA VAL A 16 14.53 4.03 23.14
C VAL A 16 14.63 3.98 24.68
N ALA A 17 13.50 3.91 25.41
CA ALA A 17 13.52 3.85 26.88
C ALA A 17 14.04 2.51 27.45
N GLY A 18 14.02 1.43 26.67
CA GLY A 18 14.61 0.14 27.06
C GLY A 18 16.13 0.08 26.96
N PHE A 19 16.78 1.03 26.27
CA PHE A 19 18.22 1.01 26.00
C PHE A 19 19.04 2.02 26.82
N MET A 20 18.40 2.95 27.56
CA MET A 20 19.12 3.92 28.40
C MET A 20 19.16 3.60 29.91
N ALA A 21 18.44 2.57 30.39
CA ALA A 21 18.49 2.18 31.80
C ALA A 21 19.72 1.33 32.19
N ALA A 22 20.61 1.00 31.23
CA ALA A 22 21.80 0.17 31.46
C ALA A 22 23.14 0.94 31.43
N ARG A 23 23.12 2.28 31.45
CA ARG A 23 24.37 3.06 31.37
C ARG A 23 24.30 4.38 32.14
N GLY A 24 24.67 4.34 33.43
CA GLY A 24 24.90 5.53 34.26
C GLY A 24 24.82 5.20 35.75
N GLY A 25 25.98 5.14 36.42
CA GLY A 25 26.09 4.78 37.84
C GLY A 25 26.03 5.95 38.83
N GLY A 26 26.19 5.59 40.11
CA GLY A 26 26.87 6.40 41.13
C GLY A 26 26.05 7.40 41.95
N ASP A 27 25.95 7.07 43.24
CA ASP A 27 25.96 7.94 44.44
C ASP A 27 24.69 8.66 44.97
N GLY A 28 24.41 8.36 46.26
CA GLY A 28 23.62 9.13 47.23
C GLY A 28 22.10 8.91 47.17
N GLU A 29 21.31 8.72 48.23
CA GLU A 29 21.46 8.79 49.69
C GLU A 29 20.35 7.89 50.29
N GLY A 30 20.60 7.28 51.45
CA GLY A 30 19.68 6.33 52.07
C GLY A 30 18.51 6.97 52.82
N ILE A 31 17.45 6.18 53.04
CA ILE A 31 16.64 6.22 54.26
C ILE A 31 16.29 4.78 54.66
N ALA A 32 16.60 4.47 55.90
CA ALA A 32 16.33 3.22 56.60
C ALA A 32 14.90 3.13 57.15
N GLY A 33 14.39 1.90 57.30
CA GLY A 33 13.20 1.56 58.10
C GLY A 33 12.67 0.18 57.69
N LYS A 34 13.21 -0.92 58.22
CA LYS A 34 12.83 -1.68 59.43
C LYS A 34 11.53 -2.51 59.32
N ASP A 35 11.73 -3.78 59.70
CA ASP A 35 10.81 -4.80 60.23
C ASP A 35 10.12 -5.76 59.23
N GLY A 36 10.58 -7.02 59.22
CA GLY A 36 9.92 -8.21 58.62
C GLY A 36 8.94 -8.88 59.61
N PRO A 37 8.78 -10.23 59.65
CA PRO A 37 9.00 -11.27 58.63
C PRO A 37 7.79 -12.26 58.52
N GLU A 38 7.71 -13.11 57.48
CA GLU A 38 7.54 -14.58 57.63
C GLU A 38 7.42 -15.36 56.30
N LYS A 39 8.33 -16.34 56.18
CA LYS A 39 8.22 -17.70 55.63
C LYS A 39 7.07 -18.03 54.66
N THR A 40 7.45 -18.49 53.45
CA THR A 40 7.33 -19.92 53.11
C THR A 40 8.43 -20.32 52.12
N ARG A 41 9.14 -21.40 52.45
CA ARG A 41 10.14 -22.08 51.63
C ARG A 41 9.49 -23.33 51.01
N VAL A 42 10.11 -23.83 49.95
CA VAL A 42 10.02 -25.17 49.33
C VAL A 42 9.30 -25.20 47.98
N GLY A 43 10.11 -25.42 46.94
CA GLY A 43 9.69 -25.69 45.56
C GLY A 43 10.82 -25.47 44.53
N GLU A 44 12.06 -25.88 44.84
CA GLU A 44 13.11 -26.07 43.83
C GLU A 44 12.78 -27.33 43.02
N GLU A 45 12.63 -27.20 41.71
CA GLU A 45 13.16 -28.20 40.76
C GLU A 45 13.18 -27.62 39.33
N ASN A 46 14.36 -27.72 38.71
CA ASN A 46 14.69 -27.51 37.29
C ASN A 46 14.65 -26.08 36.72
N SER A 47 15.60 -25.26 37.14
CA SER A 47 16.12 -24.14 36.32
C SER A 47 17.56 -24.47 35.91
N GLN A 48 17.73 -25.05 34.71
CA GLN A 48 19.04 -25.16 34.08
C GLN A 48 19.52 -23.76 33.64
N HIS A 49 20.80 -23.53 33.91
CA HIS A 49 21.51 -22.26 33.89
C HIS A 49 21.37 -21.44 32.59
N VAL A 50 20.90 -20.19 32.74
CA VAL A 50 21.49 -19.07 32.00
C VAL A 50 22.70 -18.63 32.83
N SER A 51 23.91 -18.84 32.32
CA SER A 51 25.14 -18.42 33.00
C SER A 51 25.17 -16.89 33.13
N ARG A 52 24.79 -16.41 34.32
CA ARG A 52 25.06 -15.03 34.77
C ARG A 52 26.49 -15.00 35.31
N THR A 53 27.34 -14.15 34.74
CA THR A 53 28.61 -13.78 35.37
C THR A 53 28.34 -12.92 36.61
N ALA A 54 29.32 -12.88 37.52
CA ALA A 54 29.20 -12.27 38.85
C ALA A 54 28.87 -10.76 38.86
N ASP A 55 28.90 -10.09 37.70
CA ASP A 55 28.59 -8.66 37.53
C ASP A 55 27.23 -8.38 36.84
N GLY A 56 26.38 -9.40 36.67
CA GLY A 56 24.99 -9.21 36.25
C GLY A 56 24.77 -8.84 34.77
N GLN A 57 25.83 -8.81 33.95
CA GLN A 57 25.70 -8.71 32.50
C GLN A 57 25.33 -10.06 31.90
N LEU A 58 24.25 -10.07 31.10
CA LEU A 58 23.90 -11.19 30.22
C LEU A 58 24.98 -11.28 29.13
N ASP A 59 25.72 -12.38 29.12
CA ASP A 59 26.67 -12.70 28.06
C ASP A 59 25.87 -13.27 26.88
N GLY A 60 25.36 -12.38 26.04
CA GLY A 60 24.53 -12.73 24.89
C GLY A 60 24.01 -11.49 24.18
N SER A 61 23.93 -11.57 22.86
CA SER A 61 23.24 -10.53 22.09
C SER A 61 21.78 -10.43 22.53
N PRO A 62 21.13 -9.25 22.46
CA PRO A 62 19.70 -9.10 22.77
C PRO A 62 18.81 -10.12 22.04
N ASP A 63 19.21 -10.50 20.84
CA ASP A 63 18.53 -11.46 19.97
C ASP A 63 18.57 -12.88 20.53
N GLU A 64 19.71 -13.30 21.06
CA GLU A 64 19.88 -14.60 21.74
C GLU A 64 19.06 -14.68 23.03
N ALA A 65 18.95 -13.58 23.78
CA ALA A 65 18.12 -13.52 24.97
C ALA A 65 16.62 -13.64 24.63
N VAL A 66 16.16 -12.97 23.57
CA VAL A 66 14.77 -13.10 23.09
C VAL A 66 14.48 -14.51 22.61
N LEU A 67 15.39 -15.08 21.82
CA LEU A 67 15.24 -16.44 21.29
C LEU A 67 15.27 -17.49 22.40
N SER A 68 16.20 -17.36 23.36
CA SER A 68 16.27 -18.24 24.53
C SER A 68 14.97 -18.18 25.34
N ASN A 69 14.44 -16.98 25.61
CA ASN A 69 13.13 -16.84 26.28
C ASN A 69 12.00 -17.50 25.49
N PHE A 70 11.99 -17.34 24.17
CA PHE A 70 10.99 -17.95 23.29
C PHE A 70 11.08 -19.48 23.29
N LEU A 71 12.30 -20.02 23.36
CA LEU A 71 12.59 -21.45 23.46
C LEU A 71 12.62 -21.98 24.90
N LYS A 72 12.18 -21.17 25.88
CA LYS A 72 12.16 -21.53 27.32
C LYS A 72 13.52 -21.96 27.86
N GLY A 73 14.58 -21.25 27.48
CA GLY A 73 15.96 -21.49 27.91
C GLY A 73 16.72 -22.53 27.09
N ARG A 74 16.06 -23.22 26.14
CA ARG A 74 16.70 -24.25 25.32
C ARG A 74 17.47 -23.66 24.15
N SER A 75 18.49 -24.40 23.73
CA SER A 75 19.25 -24.07 22.51
C SER A 75 18.42 -24.38 21.26
N PRO A 76 18.53 -23.58 20.19
CA PRO A 76 17.95 -23.90 18.88
C PRO A 76 18.39 -25.25 18.30
N ALA A 77 19.54 -25.78 18.74
CA ALA A 77 20.00 -27.12 18.32
C ALA A 77 19.22 -28.27 18.96
N GLU A 78 18.52 -28.00 20.06
CA GLU A 78 17.82 -29.02 20.85
C GLU A 78 16.36 -29.18 20.45
N VAL A 79 15.81 -28.27 19.62
CA VAL A 79 14.39 -28.29 19.25
C VAL A 79 14.13 -29.21 18.07
N THR A 80 13.02 -29.92 18.14
CA THR A 80 12.56 -30.83 17.08
C THR A 80 11.69 -30.10 16.05
N PRO A 81 11.55 -30.65 14.83
CA PRO A 81 10.64 -30.09 13.84
C PRO A 81 9.19 -29.93 14.31
N GLY A 82 8.68 -30.89 15.09
CA GLY A 82 7.31 -30.84 15.62
C GLY A 82 7.13 -29.72 16.66
N GLU A 83 8.13 -29.50 17.51
CA GLU A 83 8.12 -28.39 18.48
C GLU A 83 8.14 -27.04 17.77
N VAL A 84 8.99 -26.89 16.75
CA VAL A 84 9.03 -25.66 15.95
C VAL A 84 7.69 -25.45 15.25
N LEU A 85 7.13 -26.48 14.60
CA LEU A 85 5.82 -26.36 13.95
C LEU A 85 4.73 -25.93 14.95
N ALA A 86 4.70 -26.54 16.14
CA ALA A 86 3.77 -26.17 17.20
C ALA A 86 3.91 -24.70 17.64
N LEU A 87 5.14 -24.16 17.69
CA LEU A 87 5.41 -22.74 17.97
C LEU A 87 4.89 -21.82 16.85
N LEU A 88 4.83 -22.30 15.61
CA LEU A 88 4.30 -21.56 14.46
C LEU A 88 2.78 -21.63 14.35
N MET A 89 2.14 -22.67 14.89
CA MET A 89 0.69 -22.90 14.72
C MET A 89 -0.20 -21.71 15.12
N PRO A 90 0.09 -20.95 16.20
CA PRO A 90 -0.65 -19.73 16.50
C PRO A 90 -0.59 -18.69 15.36
N GLN A 91 0.55 -18.57 14.68
CA GLN A 91 0.72 -17.67 13.54
C GLN A 91 0.00 -18.19 12.29
N ILE A 92 0.01 -19.51 12.09
CA ILE A 92 -0.62 -20.18 10.95
C ILE A 92 -2.14 -20.06 11.00
N ARG A 93 -2.74 -20.18 12.20
CA ARG A 93 -4.19 -20.24 12.39
C ARG A 93 -4.87 -18.87 12.46
N ALA A 94 -4.11 -17.81 12.68
CA ALA A 94 -4.68 -16.51 12.92
C ALA A 94 -4.89 -15.74 11.61
N ASP A 95 -6.13 -15.27 11.42
CA ASP A 95 -6.58 -14.50 10.27
C ASP A 95 -6.26 -13.01 10.49
N TRP A 96 -4.97 -12.69 10.51
CA TRP A 96 -4.50 -11.34 10.80
C TRP A 96 -4.73 -10.41 9.60
N VAL A 97 -5.67 -9.48 9.74
CA VAL A 97 -5.97 -8.45 8.72
C VAL A 97 -5.28 -7.10 9.03
N SER A 98 -4.36 -7.01 10.00
CA SER A 98 -3.69 -5.73 10.32
C SER A 98 -2.31 -5.85 10.97
N GLU A 99 -1.47 -4.81 10.76
CA GLU A 99 -0.17 -4.57 11.41
C GLU A 99 -0.34 -4.28 12.91
N THR A 100 -0.64 -5.30 13.71
CA THR A 100 -0.67 -5.18 15.17
C THR A 100 0.73 -5.34 15.76
N LEU A 101 0.98 -4.76 16.95
CA LEU A 101 2.21 -4.99 17.71
C LEU A 101 2.50 -6.48 17.93
N GLU A 102 1.43 -7.25 18.14
CA GLU A 102 1.53 -8.71 18.30
C GLU A 102 2.01 -9.39 17.02
N SER A 103 1.48 -8.98 15.85
CA SER A 103 1.96 -9.47 14.55
C SER A 103 3.43 -9.15 14.34
N SER A 104 3.88 -7.92 14.64
CA SER A 104 5.30 -7.55 14.53
C SER A 104 6.20 -8.38 15.46
N ARG A 105 5.76 -8.63 16.70
CA ARG A 105 6.51 -9.45 17.65
C ARG A 105 6.67 -10.89 17.17
N MET A 106 5.59 -11.48 16.66
CA MET A 106 5.60 -12.87 16.15
C MET A 106 6.46 -12.99 14.89
N ASP A 107 6.41 -12.00 14.00
CA ASP A 107 7.26 -11.91 12.82
C ASP A 107 8.75 -11.85 13.18
N TYR A 108 9.10 -11.05 14.20
CA TYR A 108 10.45 -10.98 14.73
C TYR A 108 10.90 -12.32 15.33
N GLN A 109 10.06 -12.96 16.14
CA GLN A 109 10.35 -14.28 16.70
C GLN A 109 10.54 -15.35 15.62
N LEU A 110 9.76 -15.29 14.54
CA LEU A 110 9.90 -16.19 13.40
C LEU A 110 11.24 -15.99 12.69
N GLN A 111 11.64 -14.73 12.45
CA GLN A 111 12.93 -14.42 11.85
C GLN A 111 14.09 -14.93 12.71
N LEU A 112 14.03 -14.73 14.03
CA LEU A 112 15.02 -15.26 14.96
C LEU A 112 15.10 -16.79 14.93
N LEU A 113 13.96 -17.49 14.99
CA LEU A 113 13.92 -18.94 14.84
C LEU A 113 14.57 -19.36 13.51
N ALA A 114 14.13 -18.77 12.42
CA ALA A 114 14.59 -19.13 11.09
C ALA A 114 16.08 -18.89 10.90
N PHE A 115 16.66 -17.91 11.59
CA PHE A 115 18.07 -17.57 11.55
C PHE A 115 18.95 -18.50 12.39
N HIS A 116 18.44 -19.10 13.46
CA HIS A 116 19.22 -19.91 14.40
C HIS A 116 18.93 -21.41 14.35
N LEU A 117 17.81 -21.85 13.78
CA LEU A 117 17.48 -23.27 13.68
C LEU A 117 18.48 -24.03 12.79
N PRO A 118 18.87 -25.26 13.17
CA PRO A 118 19.64 -26.15 12.31
C PRO A 118 18.91 -26.44 10.99
N PRO A 119 19.63 -26.60 9.87
CA PRO A 119 19.04 -26.95 8.58
C PRO A 119 18.09 -28.15 8.64
N GLU A 120 18.48 -29.22 9.35
CA GLU A 120 17.72 -30.46 9.45
C GLU A 120 16.36 -30.23 10.14
N VAL A 121 16.32 -29.30 11.10
CA VAL A 121 15.07 -28.95 11.79
C VAL A 121 14.15 -28.20 10.84
N ILE A 122 14.66 -27.26 10.06
CA ILE A 122 13.86 -26.50 9.09
C ILE A 122 13.33 -27.41 7.98
N GLU A 123 14.19 -28.26 7.42
CA GLU A 123 13.81 -29.26 6.42
C GLU A 123 12.67 -30.14 6.95
N GLY A 124 12.77 -30.61 8.19
CA GLY A 124 11.71 -31.37 8.86
C GLY A 124 10.41 -30.58 9.09
N VAL A 125 10.49 -29.28 9.43
CA VAL A 125 9.30 -28.42 9.64
C VAL A 125 8.53 -28.25 8.35
N VAL A 126 9.24 -28.01 7.24
CA VAL A 126 8.61 -27.85 5.91
C VAL A 126 7.89 -29.15 5.51
N GLU A 127 8.51 -30.31 5.75
CA GLU A 127 7.87 -31.61 5.48
C GLU A 127 6.67 -31.90 6.37
N LEU A 128 6.77 -31.62 7.68
CA LEU A 128 5.65 -31.79 8.60
C LEU A 128 4.50 -30.86 8.24
N GLY A 129 4.77 -29.60 7.92
CA GLY A 129 3.76 -28.65 7.47
C GLY A 129 3.01 -29.14 6.24
N ARG A 130 3.70 -29.78 5.29
CA ARG A 130 3.05 -30.43 4.13
C ARG A 130 2.12 -31.57 4.55
N LYS A 131 2.59 -32.46 5.44
CA LYS A 131 1.79 -33.59 5.94
C LYS A 131 0.56 -33.12 6.72
N GLU A 132 0.67 -32.01 7.44
CA GLU A 132 -0.40 -31.45 8.27
C GLU A 132 -1.31 -30.44 7.54
N ASN A 133 -1.16 -30.29 6.21
CA ASN A 133 -1.91 -29.34 5.38
C ASN A 133 -1.80 -27.88 5.86
N VAL A 134 -0.65 -27.50 6.41
CA VAL A 134 -0.35 -26.10 6.72
C VAL A 134 -0.22 -25.32 5.41
N PRO A 135 -0.80 -24.10 5.30
CA PRO A 135 -0.65 -23.27 4.11
C PRO A 135 0.84 -23.06 3.76
N GLN A 136 1.24 -23.50 2.56
CA GLN A 136 2.64 -23.59 2.15
C GLN A 136 3.41 -22.26 2.26
N TYR A 137 2.76 -21.13 1.94
CA TYR A 137 3.39 -19.81 2.05
C TYR A 137 3.90 -19.49 3.48
N ARG A 138 3.30 -20.08 4.53
CA ARG A 138 3.73 -19.89 5.94
C ARG A 138 5.01 -20.64 6.26
N VAL A 139 5.11 -21.91 5.85
CA VAL A 139 6.32 -22.74 6.07
C VAL A 139 7.45 -22.38 5.11
N ASN A 140 7.11 -21.91 3.91
CA ASN A 140 8.07 -21.41 2.93
C ASN A 140 8.84 -20.18 3.43
N ARG A 141 8.28 -19.38 4.34
CA ARG A 141 9.02 -18.28 4.96
C ARG A 141 10.26 -18.78 5.72
N LEU A 142 10.15 -19.89 6.45
CA LEU A 142 11.29 -20.51 7.15
C LEU A 142 12.32 -21.07 6.17
N PHE A 143 11.85 -21.76 5.13
CA PHE A 143 12.71 -22.28 4.08
C PHE A 143 13.49 -21.15 3.38
N GLY A 144 12.83 -20.02 3.16
CA GLY A 144 13.44 -18.83 2.59
C GLY A 144 14.63 -18.31 3.40
N GLU A 145 14.47 -18.17 4.72
CA GLU A 145 15.57 -17.74 5.60
C GLU A 145 16.70 -18.79 5.68
N TYR A 146 16.36 -20.09 5.67
CA TYR A 146 17.33 -21.16 5.53
C TYR A 146 18.17 -21.02 4.25
N ALA A 147 17.51 -20.77 3.11
CA ALA A 147 18.18 -20.59 1.83
C ALA A 147 19.11 -19.37 1.83
N THR A 148 18.83 -18.31 2.60
CA THR A 148 19.77 -17.18 2.73
C THR A 148 21.04 -17.53 3.52
N ARG A 149 20.98 -18.51 4.43
CA ARG A 149 22.14 -18.95 5.24
C ARG A 149 22.96 -20.03 4.53
N ASN A 150 22.29 -20.98 3.87
CA ASN A 150 22.89 -22.17 3.29
C ASN A 150 22.30 -22.46 1.90
N LEU A 151 22.52 -21.53 0.96
CA LEU A 151 21.86 -21.55 -0.34
C LEU A 151 22.04 -22.86 -1.13
N GLU A 152 23.28 -23.32 -1.29
CA GLU A 152 23.56 -24.54 -2.07
C GLU A 152 22.89 -25.77 -1.46
N ARG A 153 22.91 -25.88 -0.13
CA ARG A 153 22.24 -26.99 0.58
C ARG A 153 20.72 -26.89 0.46
N ALA A 154 20.17 -25.68 0.58
CA ALA A 154 18.73 -25.46 0.45
C ALA A 154 18.23 -25.78 -0.97
N LEU A 155 18.96 -25.37 -2.01
CA LEU A 155 18.66 -25.72 -3.40
C LEU A 155 18.78 -27.24 -3.61
N ALA A 156 19.89 -27.85 -3.21
CA ALA A 156 20.09 -29.30 -3.35
C ALA A 156 18.99 -30.11 -2.62
N TRP A 157 18.56 -29.66 -1.44
CA TRP A 157 17.45 -30.27 -0.74
C TRP A 157 16.12 -30.06 -1.49
N ALA A 158 15.85 -28.85 -1.96
CA ALA A 158 14.63 -28.53 -2.73
C ALA A 158 14.50 -29.41 -3.98
N GLU A 159 15.60 -29.70 -4.69
CA GLU A 159 15.61 -30.59 -5.87
C GLU A 159 15.05 -31.98 -5.60
N THR A 160 15.18 -32.47 -4.37
CA THR A 160 14.71 -33.81 -3.99
C THR A 160 13.23 -33.85 -3.61
N ARG A 161 12.53 -32.70 -3.66
CA ARG A 161 11.12 -32.58 -3.24
C ARG A 161 10.17 -32.50 -4.44
N PRO A 162 8.91 -32.98 -4.31
CA PRO A 162 7.91 -32.88 -5.38
C PRO A 162 7.55 -31.43 -5.79
N ASP A 163 7.77 -30.47 -4.90
CA ASP A 163 7.50 -29.04 -5.07
C ASP A 163 8.78 -28.21 -5.25
N ALA A 164 9.85 -28.83 -5.79
CA ALA A 164 11.15 -28.21 -6.03
C ALA A 164 11.04 -26.80 -6.67
N MET A 165 10.17 -26.67 -7.68
CA MET A 165 9.88 -25.42 -8.38
C MET A 165 9.38 -24.30 -7.46
N LEU A 166 8.43 -24.62 -6.57
CA LEU A 166 7.90 -23.67 -5.59
C LEU A 166 8.99 -23.24 -4.60
N LEU A 167 9.78 -24.20 -4.12
CA LEU A 167 10.89 -23.93 -3.20
C LEU A 167 11.97 -23.07 -3.86
N ARG A 168 12.34 -23.32 -5.11
CA ARG A 168 13.24 -22.44 -5.87
C ARG A 168 12.70 -21.02 -5.99
N ASN A 169 11.40 -20.85 -6.26
CA ASN A 169 10.78 -19.52 -6.33
C ASN A 169 10.89 -18.77 -4.98
N VAL A 170 10.71 -19.48 -3.87
CA VAL A 170 10.92 -18.92 -2.52
C VAL A 170 12.37 -18.47 -2.33
N VAL A 171 13.35 -19.25 -2.81
CA VAL A 171 14.76 -18.86 -2.80
C VAL A 171 14.99 -17.58 -3.61
N ILE A 172 14.48 -17.53 -4.85
CA ILE A 172 14.62 -16.35 -5.72
C ILE A 172 14.06 -15.11 -5.04
N LEU A 173 12.83 -15.16 -4.51
CA LEU A 173 12.19 -14.03 -3.84
C LEU A 173 12.99 -13.52 -2.64
N ARG A 174 13.64 -14.42 -1.89
CA ARG A 174 14.46 -14.06 -0.72
C ARG A 174 15.82 -13.49 -1.11
N LEU A 175 16.43 -14.03 -2.15
CA LEU A 175 17.71 -13.55 -2.65
C LEU A 175 17.56 -12.23 -3.38
N ALA A 176 16.46 -12.00 -4.10
CA ALA A 176 16.27 -10.80 -4.91
C ALA A 176 16.49 -9.49 -4.13
N GLU A 177 16.16 -9.44 -2.84
CA GLU A 177 16.39 -8.25 -2.00
C GLU A 177 17.84 -8.08 -1.50
N ARG A 178 18.64 -9.14 -1.45
CA ARG A 178 19.99 -9.16 -0.85
C ARG A 178 21.11 -9.35 -1.88
N ASP A 179 20.85 -10.16 -2.90
CA ASP A 179 21.74 -10.57 -3.98
C ASP A 179 20.89 -10.81 -5.26
N PRO A 180 20.46 -9.72 -5.93
CA PRO A 180 19.59 -9.81 -7.11
C PRO A 180 20.26 -10.54 -8.29
N ALA A 181 21.58 -10.45 -8.44
CA ALA A 181 22.31 -11.15 -9.49
C ALA A 181 22.24 -12.67 -9.34
N ARG A 182 22.43 -13.18 -8.12
CA ARG A 182 22.30 -14.62 -7.87
C ARG A 182 20.85 -15.09 -7.96
N ALA A 183 19.91 -14.27 -7.53
CA ALA A 183 18.48 -14.54 -7.69
C ALA A 183 18.09 -14.64 -9.17
N GLU A 184 18.59 -13.73 -10.01
CA GLU A 184 18.38 -13.73 -11.44
C GLU A 184 18.96 -14.98 -12.11
N ALA A 185 20.18 -15.40 -11.75
CA ALA A 185 20.77 -16.62 -12.32
C ALA A 185 19.90 -17.86 -12.09
N ILE A 186 19.31 -18.00 -10.90
CA ILE A 186 18.36 -19.08 -10.58
C ILE A 186 17.06 -18.91 -11.37
N TYR A 187 16.56 -17.69 -11.48
CA TYR A 187 15.36 -17.37 -12.25
C TYR A 187 15.50 -17.71 -13.75
N GLN A 188 16.60 -17.34 -14.39
CA GLN A 188 16.88 -17.67 -15.79
C GLN A 188 16.95 -19.19 -16.02
N THR A 189 17.56 -19.92 -15.08
CA THR A 189 17.60 -21.39 -15.11
C THR A 189 16.18 -21.99 -15.06
N ASN A 190 15.31 -21.45 -14.20
CA ASN A 190 13.92 -21.90 -14.11
C ASN A 190 13.08 -21.55 -15.35
N LEU A 191 13.34 -20.39 -15.96
CA LEU A 191 12.69 -19.98 -17.21
C LEU A 191 13.00 -20.96 -18.35
N LEU A 192 14.27 -21.30 -18.53
CA LEU A 192 14.71 -22.23 -19.57
C LEU A 192 14.14 -23.64 -19.37
N ALA A 193 13.90 -24.04 -18.12
CA ALA A 193 13.27 -25.31 -17.80
C ALA A 193 11.75 -25.34 -18.05
N GLY A 194 11.12 -24.22 -18.44
CA GLY A 194 9.68 -24.12 -18.67
C GLY A 194 8.84 -24.21 -17.37
N GLY A 195 9.48 -24.12 -16.21
CA GLY A 195 8.90 -24.39 -14.90
C GLY A 195 8.45 -23.12 -14.17
N LEU A 196 7.87 -22.13 -14.85
CA LEU A 196 7.33 -20.95 -14.17
C LEU A 196 5.87 -20.75 -14.51
N GLU A 197 5.01 -20.89 -13.50
CA GLU A 197 3.63 -20.43 -13.58
C GLU A 197 3.60 -18.92 -13.79
N ARG A 198 2.70 -18.44 -14.64
CA ARG A 198 2.58 -17.00 -15.00
C ARG A 198 2.49 -16.08 -13.78
N ARG A 199 1.82 -16.50 -12.70
CA ARG A 199 1.67 -15.69 -11.49
C ARG A 199 2.99 -15.56 -10.72
N SER A 200 3.74 -16.64 -10.55
CA SER A 200 5.06 -16.61 -9.89
C SER A 200 6.08 -15.81 -10.70
N PHE A 201 5.95 -15.84 -12.02
CA PHE A 201 6.76 -15.05 -12.94
C PHE A 201 6.64 -13.54 -12.68
N ASP A 202 5.41 -13.03 -12.59
CA ASP A 202 5.16 -11.58 -12.39
C ASP A 202 5.70 -11.12 -11.02
N GLU A 203 5.48 -11.90 -9.96
CA GLU A 203 5.96 -11.59 -8.61
C GLU A 203 7.50 -11.58 -8.52
N ILE A 204 8.16 -12.63 -9.04
CA ILE A 204 9.62 -12.72 -9.03
C ILE A 204 10.25 -11.56 -9.79
N THR A 205 9.71 -11.26 -10.97
CA THR A 205 10.15 -10.14 -11.80
C THR A 205 10.08 -8.82 -11.04
N LEU A 206 8.95 -8.54 -10.37
CA LEU A 206 8.77 -7.34 -9.55
C LEU A 206 9.80 -7.23 -8.43
N VAL A 207 10.05 -8.32 -7.70
CA VAL A 207 11.01 -8.31 -6.58
C VAL A 207 12.46 -8.21 -7.08
N LEU A 208 12.81 -8.86 -8.20
CA LEU A 208 14.12 -8.69 -8.85
C LEU A 208 14.37 -7.25 -9.29
N GLY A 209 13.39 -6.62 -9.96
CA GLY A 209 13.49 -5.21 -10.35
C GLY A 209 13.66 -4.29 -9.15
N ALA A 210 12.89 -4.52 -8.07
CA ALA A 210 13.07 -3.81 -6.81
C ALA A 210 14.47 -4.04 -6.19
N GLY A 211 15.01 -5.26 -6.28
CA GLY A 211 16.36 -5.62 -5.86
C GLY A 211 17.44 -4.84 -6.61
N TYR A 212 17.38 -4.86 -7.94
CA TYR A 212 18.30 -4.10 -8.79
C TYR A 212 18.17 -2.59 -8.62
N ALA A 213 16.95 -2.08 -8.40
CA ALA A 213 16.73 -0.67 -8.08
C ALA A 213 17.46 -0.23 -6.80
N ARG A 214 17.60 -1.11 -5.79
CA ARG A 214 18.39 -0.78 -4.58
C ARG A 214 19.88 -0.63 -4.86
N LEU A 215 20.39 -1.27 -5.91
CA LEU A 215 21.79 -1.13 -6.34
C LEU A 215 22.03 0.15 -7.15
N GLY A 216 20.95 0.76 -7.65
CA GLY A 216 20.98 2.05 -8.33
C GLY A 216 20.23 2.01 -9.67
N GLN A 217 20.08 3.19 -10.27
CA GLN A 217 19.30 3.32 -11.51
C GLN A 217 19.92 2.59 -12.71
N GLU A 218 21.25 2.62 -12.85
CA GLU A 218 21.95 1.96 -13.96
C GLU A 218 21.76 0.44 -13.94
N GLU A 219 21.90 -0.17 -12.76
CA GLU A 219 21.71 -1.60 -12.54
C GLU A 219 20.26 -2.02 -12.80
N PHE A 220 19.29 -1.21 -12.39
CA PHE A 220 17.88 -1.42 -12.72
C PHE A 220 17.62 -1.42 -14.22
N PHE A 221 18.13 -0.42 -14.95
CA PHE A 221 17.90 -0.33 -16.39
C PHE A 221 18.60 -1.44 -17.16
N ARG A 222 19.81 -1.84 -16.75
CA ARG A 222 20.49 -3.00 -17.33
C ARG A 222 19.64 -4.26 -17.20
N PHE A 223 19.14 -4.55 -15.99
CA PHE A 223 18.24 -5.67 -15.77
C PHE A 223 16.97 -5.57 -16.63
N MET A 224 16.34 -4.40 -16.67
CA MET A 224 15.13 -4.19 -17.46
C MET A 224 15.35 -4.38 -18.98
N ASP A 225 16.52 -4.00 -19.49
CA ASP A 225 16.87 -4.12 -20.92
C ASP A 225 17.20 -5.57 -21.33
N GLU A 226 17.63 -6.41 -20.39
CA GLU A 226 17.86 -7.84 -20.62
C GLU A 226 16.57 -8.67 -20.62
N MET A 227 15.46 -8.08 -20.17
CA MET A 227 14.16 -8.74 -20.15
C MET A 227 13.47 -8.80 -21.51
N SER A 228 12.58 -9.79 -21.68
CA SER A 228 11.76 -9.87 -22.90
C SER A 228 10.79 -8.67 -23.00
N PRO A 229 10.61 -8.07 -24.20
CA PRO A 229 9.77 -6.90 -24.39
C PRO A 229 8.34 -7.06 -23.85
N GLY A 230 7.82 -5.99 -23.22
CA GLY A 230 6.47 -5.91 -22.67
C GLY A 230 6.36 -6.35 -21.20
N ARG A 231 7.47 -6.73 -20.57
CA ARG A 231 7.52 -7.21 -19.18
C ARG A 231 7.92 -6.13 -18.18
N GLU A 232 8.18 -4.92 -18.65
CA GLU A 232 8.70 -3.81 -17.82
C GLU A 232 7.59 -3.06 -17.08
N ILE A 233 6.30 -3.30 -17.42
CA ILE A 233 5.13 -2.50 -17.00
C ILE A 233 5.00 -2.40 -15.48
N GLY A 234 5.20 -3.51 -14.77
CA GLY A 234 5.10 -3.56 -13.32
C GLY A 234 6.33 -3.01 -12.60
N LEU A 235 7.51 -3.19 -13.18
CA LEU A 235 8.79 -2.97 -12.50
C LEU A 235 8.99 -1.52 -12.07
N ILE A 236 8.71 -0.60 -12.99
CA ILE A 236 9.04 0.82 -12.84
C ILE A 236 8.35 1.43 -11.60
N ASN A 237 7.07 1.09 -11.38
CA ASN A 237 6.29 1.63 -10.27
C ASN A 237 6.78 1.13 -8.91
N TYR A 238 7.20 -0.13 -8.81
CA TYR A 238 7.71 -0.70 -7.55
C TYR A 238 9.16 -0.29 -7.27
N SER A 239 9.93 0.02 -8.32
CA SER A 239 11.36 0.31 -8.22
C SER A 239 11.67 1.71 -7.72
N VAL A 240 10.83 2.71 -8.05
CA VAL A 240 11.05 4.10 -7.62
C VAL A 240 11.17 4.25 -6.11
N GLU A 241 10.46 3.39 -5.36
CA GLU A 241 10.45 3.44 -3.90
C GLU A 241 11.69 2.79 -3.25
N ARG A 242 12.47 2.08 -4.04
CA ARG A 242 13.62 1.27 -3.61
C ARG A 242 14.95 1.84 -4.09
N LEU A 243 14.92 2.79 -5.02
CA LEU A 243 16.09 3.51 -5.49
C LEU A 243 16.76 4.31 -4.35
N PRO A 244 18.10 4.41 -4.35
CA PRO A 244 18.80 5.46 -3.63
C PRO A 244 18.23 6.84 -4.00
N LYS A 245 18.11 7.75 -3.03
CA LYS A 245 17.43 9.05 -3.24
C LYS A 245 18.16 9.89 -4.28
N GLU A 246 19.48 9.79 -4.30
CA GLU A 246 20.42 10.43 -5.22
C GLU A 246 20.21 10.00 -6.68
N ASP A 247 19.71 8.78 -6.91
CA ASP A 247 19.53 8.21 -8.24
C ASP A 247 18.16 8.55 -8.86
N ILE A 248 17.20 8.99 -8.05
CA ILE A 248 15.84 9.29 -8.49
C ILE A 248 15.80 10.32 -9.62
N PRO A 249 16.54 11.45 -9.58
CA PRO A 249 16.55 12.40 -10.68
C PRO A 249 17.02 11.79 -12.01
N ALA A 250 18.09 11.00 -11.99
CA ALA A 250 18.63 10.34 -13.18
C ALA A 250 17.66 9.26 -13.70
N PHE A 251 17.09 8.47 -12.79
CA PHE A 251 16.07 7.48 -13.12
C PHE A 251 14.87 8.10 -13.83
N LEU A 252 14.30 9.18 -13.28
CA LEU A 252 13.15 9.85 -13.88
C LEU A 252 13.48 10.46 -15.26
N ALA A 253 14.70 10.99 -15.43
CA ALA A 253 15.16 11.50 -16.72
C ALA A 253 15.29 10.38 -17.77
N GLU A 254 15.82 9.21 -17.40
CA GLU A 254 15.96 8.07 -18.30
C GLU A 254 14.59 7.49 -18.71
N ILE A 255 13.63 7.35 -17.78
CA ILE A 255 12.26 6.92 -18.14
C ILE A 255 11.64 7.93 -19.12
N ARG A 256 11.79 9.24 -18.87
CA ARG A 256 11.30 10.29 -19.77
C ARG A 256 11.90 10.15 -21.16
N GLN A 257 13.22 10.02 -21.26
CA GLN A 257 13.92 9.84 -22.53
C GLN A 257 13.41 8.59 -23.28
N ARG A 258 13.27 7.46 -22.58
CA ARG A 258 12.73 6.21 -23.16
C ARG A 258 11.31 6.38 -23.71
N THR A 259 10.48 7.19 -23.08
CA THR A 259 9.15 7.50 -23.61
C THR A 259 9.20 8.42 -24.81
N GLU A 260 10.03 9.46 -24.79
CA GLU A 260 10.21 10.37 -25.93
C GLU A 260 10.76 9.62 -27.16
N ASP A 261 11.62 8.62 -26.95
CA ASP A 261 12.13 7.71 -27.98
C ASP A 261 11.10 6.68 -28.48
N GLY A 262 9.90 6.62 -27.88
CA GLY A 262 8.89 5.59 -28.19
C GLY A 262 9.23 4.18 -27.70
N ARG A 263 10.30 4.02 -26.89
CA ARG A 263 10.70 2.74 -26.27
C ARG A 263 9.83 2.38 -25.07
N MET A 264 9.04 3.32 -24.55
CA MET A 264 8.15 3.11 -23.41
C MET A 264 6.82 3.86 -23.56
N ASP A 265 5.71 3.22 -23.16
CA ASP A 265 4.38 3.82 -23.20
C ASP A 265 4.24 5.02 -22.24
N SER A 266 3.78 6.14 -22.77
CA SER A 266 3.48 7.38 -22.04
C SER A 266 2.53 7.24 -20.86
N GLN A 267 1.61 6.25 -20.87
CA GLN A 267 0.74 6.00 -19.73
C GLN A 267 1.52 5.54 -18.48
N ARG A 268 2.70 4.94 -18.69
CA ARG A 268 3.57 4.46 -17.60
C ARG A 268 4.25 5.61 -16.87
N LEU A 269 4.65 6.67 -17.59
CA LEU A 269 5.17 7.90 -16.98
C LEU A 269 4.16 8.49 -15.99
N ASP A 270 2.88 8.51 -16.35
CA ASP A 270 1.84 9.13 -15.53
C ASP A 270 1.69 8.41 -14.19
N SER A 271 1.71 7.08 -14.22
CA SER A 271 1.63 6.26 -13.01
C SER A 271 2.87 6.44 -12.14
N LEU A 272 4.06 6.41 -12.75
CA LEU A 272 5.32 6.61 -12.05
C LEU A 272 5.38 8.00 -11.40
N PHE A 273 4.98 9.04 -12.13
CA PHE A 273 4.95 10.41 -11.65
C PHE A 273 4.07 10.56 -10.41
N LEU A 274 2.88 9.95 -10.42
CA LEU A 274 1.96 10.01 -9.27
C LEU A 274 2.44 9.21 -8.06
N ASN A 275 3.14 8.10 -8.29
CA ASN A 275 3.78 7.34 -7.22
C ASN A 275 4.94 8.13 -6.61
N ALA A 276 5.81 8.69 -7.45
CA ALA A 276 6.93 9.55 -7.03
C ALA A 276 6.43 10.76 -6.24
N ALA A 277 5.29 11.36 -6.60
CA ALA A 277 4.72 12.51 -5.89
C ALA A 277 4.49 12.28 -4.39
N GLY A 278 4.22 11.04 -3.99
CA GLY A 278 4.01 10.70 -2.58
C GLY A 278 5.29 10.63 -1.76
N LYS A 279 6.39 10.19 -2.36
CA LYS A 279 7.64 9.85 -1.67
C LYS A 279 8.77 10.85 -1.93
N HIS A 280 8.71 11.53 -3.08
CA HIS A 280 9.73 12.42 -3.64
C HIS A 280 9.09 13.71 -4.21
N PRO A 281 8.36 14.49 -3.40
CA PRO A 281 7.56 15.61 -3.88
C PRO A 281 8.41 16.73 -4.53
N LEU A 282 9.66 16.93 -4.09
CA LEU A 282 10.55 17.94 -4.67
C LEU A 282 11.00 17.54 -6.09
N GLU A 283 11.38 16.28 -6.26
CA GLU A 283 11.78 15.70 -7.54
C GLU A 283 10.60 15.69 -8.51
N THR A 284 9.40 15.34 -8.04
CA THR A 284 8.16 15.43 -8.83
C THR A 284 7.87 16.87 -9.28
N ARG A 285 8.06 17.89 -8.43
CA ARG A 285 7.90 19.30 -8.84
C ARG A 285 8.92 19.71 -9.89
N LYS A 286 10.19 19.32 -9.74
CA LYS A 286 11.24 19.58 -10.76
C LYS A 286 10.89 18.91 -12.08
N TRP A 287 10.42 17.66 -12.02
CA TRP A 287 9.99 16.93 -13.20
C TRP A 287 8.79 17.62 -13.87
N LEU A 288 7.79 18.03 -13.10
CA LEU A 288 6.65 18.78 -13.63
C LEU A 288 7.07 20.10 -14.31
N ALA A 289 8.01 20.83 -13.71
CA ALA A 289 8.56 22.06 -14.26
C ALA A 289 9.37 21.85 -15.55
N SER A 290 9.85 20.63 -15.80
CA SER A 290 10.61 20.27 -17.01
C SER A 290 9.71 20.00 -18.23
N PHE A 291 8.39 19.95 -18.06
CA PHE A 291 7.45 19.93 -19.18
C PHE A 291 7.24 21.35 -19.71
N GLU A 292 7.21 21.47 -21.03
CA GLU A 292 6.81 22.71 -21.69
C GLU A 292 5.39 23.13 -21.23
N PRO A 293 5.14 24.43 -21.03
CA PRO A 293 3.79 24.93 -20.79
C PRO A 293 2.83 24.47 -21.88
N GLY A 294 1.67 23.93 -21.47
CA GLY A 294 0.63 23.46 -22.39
C GLY A 294 -0.17 22.28 -21.84
N GLU A 295 -0.96 21.65 -22.71
CA GLU A 295 -1.93 20.61 -22.36
C GLU A 295 -1.31 19.45 -21.56
N ARG A 296 -0.14 18.95 -21.97
CA ARG A 296 0.50 17.81 -21.29
C ARG A 296 0.88 18.14 -19.84
N ARG A 297 1.51 19.30 -19.62
CA ARG A 297 1.88 19.75 -18.28
C ARG A 297 0.64 19.98 -17.41
N ALA A 298 -0.37 20.65 -17.95
CA ALA A 298 -1.62 20.91 -17.24
C ALA A 298 -2.36 19.61 -16.85
N GLN A 299 -2.38 18.60 -17.71
CA GLN A 299 -2.92 17.28 -17.37
C GLN A 299 -2.15 16.63 -16.20
N MET A 300 -0.82 16.75 -16.17
CA MET A 300 0.01 16.23 -15.08
C MET A 300 -0.20 16.99 -13.77
N GLU A 301 -0.33 18.32 -13.83
CA GLU A 301 -0.67 19.18 -12.70
C GLU A 301 -2.04 18.79 -12.11
N LEU A 302 -3.04 18.55 -12.95
CA LEU A 302 -4.36 18.09 -12.51
C LEU A 302 -4.30 16.72 -11.82
N LYS A 303 -3.59 15.76 -12.42
CA LYS A 303 -3.43 14.41 -11.82
C LYS A 303 -2.71 14.50 -10.47
N LEU A 304 -1.69 15.36 -10.36
CA LEU A 304 -0.98 15.61 -9.11
C LEU A 304 -1.92 16.22 -8.05
N ALA A 305 -2.68 17.24 -8.42
CA ALA A 305 -3.66 17.86 -7.53
C ALA A 305 -4.70 16.85 -7.03
N ALA A 306 -5.21 15.98 -7.91
CA ALA A 306 -6.13 14.91 -7.54
C ALA A 306 -5.51 13.90 -6.56
N SER A 307 -4.23 13.54 -6.74
CA SER A 307 -3.50 12.65 -5.84
C SER A 307 -3.23 13.29 -4.46
N LEU A 308 -2.76 14.54 -4.44
CA LEU A 308 -2.48 15.28 -3.20
C LEU A 308 -3.75 15.57 -2.38
N SER A 309 -4.85 15.89 -3.06
CA SER A 309 -6.15 16.08 -2.42
C SER A 309 -6.62 14.83 -1.66
N ARG A 310 -6.44 13.62 -2.23
CA ARG A 310 -6.77 12.36 -1.54
C ARG A 310 -5.92 12.11 -0.29
N LYS A 311 -4.72 12.70 -0.24
CA LYS A 311 -3.81 12.63 0.91
C LYS A 311 -4.05 13.77 1.93
N GLY A 312 -5.03 14.64 1.70
CA GLY A 312 -5.37 15.74 2.59
C GLY A 312 -4.46 16.98 2.48
N ASN A 313 -3.61 17.07 1.46
CA ASN A 313 -2.74 18.24 1.26
C ASN A 313 -3.45 19.30 0.38
N SER A 314 -4.28 20.14 1.01
CA SER A 314 -5.16 21.09 0.32
C SER A 314 -4.46 22.31 -0.27
N GLY A 315 -3.36 22.79 0.32
CA GLY A 315 -2.66 24.01 -0.11
C GLY A 315 -2.02 23.86 -1.49
N ASP A 316 -1.27 22.78 -1.70
CA ASP A 316 -0.63 22.48 -2.98
C ASP A 316 -1.65 22.15 -4.09
N THR A 317 -2.83 21.65 -3.70
CA THR A 317 -3.89 21.29 -4.65
C THR A 317 -4.38 22.53 -5.40
N ASP A 318 -4.62 23.65 -4.72
CA ASP A 318 -5.21 24.84 -5.34
C ASP A 318 -4.26 25.54 -6.32
N GLU A 319 -2.97 25.59 -5.98
CA GLU A 319 -1.93 26.14 -6.86
C GLU A 319 -1.82 25.33 -8.15
N LEU A 320 -1.77 23.99 -8.03
CA LEU A 320 -1.69 23.09 -9.18
C LEU A 320 -2.94 23.17 -10.08
N LEU A 321 -4.13 23.30 -9.51
CA LEU A 321 -5.36 23.44 -10.30
C LEU A 321 -5.39 24.76 -11.08
N ARG A 322 -4.94 25.88 -10.48
CA ARG A 322 -4.83 27.16 -11.19
C ARG A 322 -3.79 27.10 -12.31
N SER A 323 -2.64 26.50 -12.05
CA SER A 323 -1.61 26.29 -13.07
C SER A 323 -2.12 25.42 -14.22
N ALA A 324 -2.83 24.33 -13.90
CA ALA A 324 -3.43 23.45 -14.90
C ALA A 324 -4.44 24.21 -15.78
N MET A 325 -5.31 25.02 -15.19
CA MET A 325 -6.26 25.86 -15.91
C MET A 325 -5.55 26.86 -16.84
N ALA A 326 -4.48 27.50 -16.38
CA ALA A 326 -3.71 28.44 -17.19
C ALA A 326 -3.06 27.76 -18.42
N GLY A 327 -2.71 26.47 -18.33
CA GLY A 327 -2.22 25.69 -19.47
C GLY A 327 -3.25 25.45 -20.58
N PHE A 328 -4.52 25.78 -20.35
CA PHE A 328 -5.63 25.72 -21.30
C PHE A 328 -6.27 27.09 -21.55
N ALA A 329 -5.48 28.17 -21.51
CA ALA A 329 -5.97 29.53 -21.72
C ALA A 329 -6.83 29.66 -23.00
N GLY A 330 -8.04 30.21 -22.87
CA GLY A 330 -9.04 30.33 -23.94
C GLY A 330 -9.87 29.07 -24.23
N LYS A 331 -9.58 27.95 -23.56
CA LYS A 331 -10.31 26.67 -23.65
C LYS A 331 -10.63 26.09 -22.26
N GLU A 332 -10.70 26.96 -21.26
CA GLU A 332 -10.87 26.57 -19.87
C GLU A 332 -12.16 25.76 -19.66
N LYS A 333 -13.28 26.26 -20.19
CA LYS A 333 -14.56 25.55 -20.12
C LYS A 333 -14.51 24.14 -20.72
N GLU A 334 -13.94 23.98 -21.92
CA GLU A 334 -13.81 22.67 -22.58
C GLU A 334 -12.96 21.70 -21.73
N PHE A 335 -11.87 22.21 -21.16
CA PHE A 335 -11.02 21.45 -20.26
C PHE A 335 -11.77 21.02 -19.00
N VAL A 336 -12.48 21.93 -18.33
CA VAL A 336 -13.26 21.61 -17.13
C VAL A 336 -14.36 20.59 -17.44
N ILE A 337 -15.09 20.73 -18.54
CA ILE A 337 -16.12 19.77 -18.95
C ILE A 337 -15.56 18.37 -19.07
N LYS A 338 -14.42 18.22 -19.75
CA LYS A 338 -13.78 16.92 -19.94
C LYS A 338 -13.24 16.33 -18.63
N GLN A 339 -12.58 17.16 -17.82
CA GLN A 339 -11.84 16.67 -16.66
C GLN A 339 -12.70 16.54 -15.40
N ALA A 340 -13.56 17.51 -15.11
CA ALA A 340 -14.46 17.44 -13.97
C ALA A 340 -15.42 16.24 -14.09
N GLY A 341 -15.90 15.92 -15.30
CA GLY A 341 -16.71 14.72 -15.54
C GLY A 341 -15.99 13.41 -15.19
N ALA A 342 -14.69 13.30 -15.46
CA ALA A 342 -13.88 12.14 -15.07
C ALA A 342 -13.58 12.11 -13.56
N LEU A 343 -13.48 13.29 -12.93
CA LEU A 343 -13.12 13.43 -11.53
C LEU A 343 -14.33 13.36 -10.58
N ILE A 344 -15.54 13.75 -11.00
CA ILE A 344 -16.68 13.91 -10.08
C ILE A 344 -17.01 12.61 -9.33
N GLY A 345 -16.86 11.45 -9.98
CA GLY A 345 -17.03 10.15 -9.33
C GLY A 345 -15.85 9.74 -8.44
N SER A 346 -14.62 10.17 -8.73
CA SER A 346 -13.41 9.64 -8.07
C SER A 346 -12.73 10.62 -7.11
N ASN A 347 -13.03 11.91 -7.22
CA ASN A 347 -12.58 13.02 -6.37
C ASN A 347 -13.50 14.26 -6.60
N PRO A 348 -14.73 14.26 -6.02
CA PRO A 348 -15.70 15.34 -6.23
C PRO A 348 -15.21 16.70 -5.70
N LEU A 349 -14.35 16.71 -4.67
CA LEU A 349 -13.76 17.94 -4.14
C LEU A 349 -12.88 18.64 -5.17
N VAL A 350 -12.02 17.88 -5.88
CA VAL A 350 -11.17 18.45 -6.92
C VAL A 350 -11.98 18.85 -8.14
N ALA A 351 -13.00 18.07 -8.51
CA ALA A 351 -13.92 18.46 -9.58
C ALA A 351 -14.58 19.81 -9.28
N GLY A 352 -15.13 20.00 -8.07
CA GLY A 352 -15.76 21.26 -7.69
C GLY A 352 -14.79 22.44 -7.62
N LYS A 353 -13.57 22.22 -7.11
CA LYS A 353 -12.52 23.25 -7.17
C LYS A 353 -12.19 23.66 -8.60
N LEU A 354 -12.12 22.70 -9.52
CA LEU A 354 -11.84 22.98 -10.93
C LEU A 354 -12.96 23.79 -11.59
N VAL A 355 -14.23 23.46 -11.30
CA VAL A 355 -15.40 24.24 -11.76
C VAL A 355 -15.37 25.66 -11.22
N ASN A 356 -15.07 25.84 -9.94
CA ASN A 356 -14.99 27.16 -9.31
C ASN A 356 -13.84 28.05 -9.82
N LEU A 357 -12.89 27.48 -10.57
CA LEU A 357 -11.81 28.23 -11.22
C LEU A 357 -12.18 28.71 -12.62
N LEU A 358 -13.36 28.39 -13.13
CA LEU A 358 -13.82 28.91 -14.42
C LEU A 358 -13.90 30.44 -14.41
N PRO A 359 -13.47 31.11 -15.48
CA PRO A 359 -13.67 32.54 -15.63
C PRO A 359 -15.15 32.92 -15.57
N GLU A 360 -15.44 34.14 -15.11
CA GLU A 360 -16.80 34.68 -15.14
C GLU A 360 -17.36 34.67 -16.57
N GLY A 361 -18.61 34.23 -16.73
CA GLY A 361 -19.26 34.05 -18.04
C GLY A 361 -18.94 32.72 -18.74
N GLN A 362 -18.10 31.86 -18.16
CA GLN A 362 -17.82 30.51 -18.64
C GLN A 362 -18.42 29.41 -17.76
N GLU A 363 -19.49 29.69 -17.04
CA GLU A 363 -20.08 28.75 -16.10
C GLU A 363 -20.60 27.49 -16.81
N LEU A 364 -20.60 26.38 -16.07
CA LEU A 364 -21.20 25.15 -16.56
C LEU A 364 -22.71 25.32 -16.69
N THR A 365 -23.23 24.89 -17.83
CA THR A 365 -24.64 24.83 -18.15
C THR A 365 -25.13 23.38 -18.07
N LEU A 366 -26.45 23.20 -18.13
CA LEU A 366 -27.04 21.87 -18.20
C LEU A 366 -26.49 21.06 -19.39
N GLU A 367 -26.30 21.70 -20.55
CA GLU A 367 -25.82 21.02 -21.76
C GLU A 367 -24.41 20.45 -21.59
N ASP A 368 -23.54 21.20 -20.91
CA ASP A 368 -22.14 20.83 -20.68
C ASP A 368 -22.03 19.51 -19.89
N VAL A 369 -22.91 19.34 -18.88
CA VAL A 369 -22.86 18.20 -17.95
C VAL A 369 -23.74 17.01 -18.37
N LYS A 370 -24.57 17.15 -19.41
CA LYS A 370 -25.42 16.05 -19.92
C LYS A 370 -24.60 14.80 -20.28
N SER A 371 -23.39 14.99 -20.78
CA SER A 371 -22.50 13.90 -21.16
C SER A 371 -21.97 13.11 -19.96
N TRP A 372 -21.87 13.75 -18.79
CA TRP A 372 -21.36 13.11 -17.58
C TRP A 372 -22.28 11.99 -17.10
N ASN A 373 -23.60 12.14 -17.28
CA ASN A 373 -24.58 11.10 -16.96
C ASN A 373 -24.34 9.78 -17.71
N LYS A 374 -23.69 9.81 -18.88
CA LYS A 374 -23.33 8.58 -19.62
C LYS A 374 -22.12 7.88 -19.01
N THR A 375 -21.20 8.64 -18.44
CA THR A 375 -19.97 8.11 -17.81
C THR A 375 -20.17 7.71 -16.35
N LEU A 376 -21.23 8.23 -15.71
CA LEU A 376 -21.59 7.87 -14.35
C LEU A 376 -22.27 6.50 -14.33
N SER A 377 -21.56 5.50 -13.81
CA SER A 377 -22.18 4.22 -13.51
C SER A 377 -23.29 4.42 -12.46
N PHE A 378 -24.49 3.89 -12.72
CA PHE A 378 -25.60 3.87 -11.76
C PHE A 378 -25.28 3.11 -10.45
N SER A 379 -24.08 2.53 -10.33
CA SER A 379 -23.55 2.03 -9.05
C SER A 379 -23.20 3.14 -8.05
N ARG A 380 -23.16 4.41 -8.46
CA ARG A 380 -22.95 5.59 -7.61
C ARG A 380 -23.97 6.69 -7.90
N PRO A 381 -25.25 6.46 -7.59
CA PRO A 381 -26.30 7.43 -7.89
C PRO A 381 -26.15 8.72 -7.10
N ASP A 382 -25.35 8.70 -6.02
CA ASP A 382 -25.07 9.84 -5.16
C ASP A 382 -24.30 10.97 -5.89
N VAL A 383 -23.55 10.62 -6.95
CA VAL A 383 -22.78 11.58 -7.77
C VAL A 383 -23.67 12.55 -8.55
N VAL A 384 -24.95 12.21 -8.78
CA VAL A 384 -25.92 13.12 -9.41
C VAL A 384 -26.03 14.43 -8.61
N LEU A 385 -26.02 14.36 -7.29
CA LEU A 385 -26.09 15.57 -6.46
C LEU A 385 -24.80 16.39 -6.54
N ASP A 386 -23.65 15.72 -6.66
CA ASP A 386 -22.35 16.37 -6.79
C ASP A 386 -22.25 17.16 -8.10
N VAL A 387 -22.83 16.65 -9.20
CA VAL A 387 -22.93 17.37 -10.48
C VAL A 387 -23.90 18.54 -10.39
N ALA A 388 -25.08 18.35 -9.78
CA ALA A 388 -26.08 19.40 -9.68
C ALA A 388 -25.52 20.66 -8.99
N ILE A 389 -24.77 20.50 -7.90
CA ILE A 389 -24.14 21.61 -7.18
C ILE A 389 -23.15 22.40 -8.05
N GLN A 390 -22.60 21.81 -9.11
CA GLN A 390 -21.68 22.50 -10.02
C GLN A 390 -22.38 23.45 -11.00
N LEU A 391 -23.71 23.37 -11.14
CA LEU A 391 -24.49 24.25 -12.01
C LEU A 391 -24.84 25.54 -11.27
N ARG A 392 -24.62 26.70 -11.91
CA ARG A 392 -24.83 28.02 -11.28
C ARG A 392 -26.32 28.41 -11.21
N SER A 393 -27.12 28.07 -12.23
CA SER A 393 -28.54 28.42 -12.28
C SER A 393 -29.39 27.44 -11.46
N PRO A 394 -30.23 27.94 -10.52
CA PRO A 394 -31.24 27.13 -9.83
C PRO A 394 -32.13 26.32 -10.77
N GLU A 395 -32.51 26.90 -11.90
CA GLU A 395 -33.36 26.26 -12.91
C GLU A 395 -32.64 25.10 -13.59
N GLU A 396 -31.36 25.27 -13.91
CA GLU A 396 -30.52 24.21 -14.49
C GLU A 396 -30.23 23.11 -13.48
N GLN A 397 -29.98 23.46 -12.21
CA GLN A 397 -29.86 22.49 -11.11
C GLN A 397 -31.11 21.61 -11.03
N ALA A 398 -32.30 22.24 -10.99
CA ALA A 398 -33.57 21.53 -10.93
C ALA A 398 -33.79 20.62 -12.15
N ALA A 399 -33.57 21.15 -13.36
CA ALA A 399 -33.74 20.41 -14.60
C ALA A 399 -32.78 19.21 -14.69
N TYR A 400 -31.53 19.36 -14.25
CA TYR A 400 -30.56 18.28 -14.21
C TYR A 400 -30.98 17.16 -13.24
N LEU A 401 -31.44 17.51 -12.03
CA LEU A 401 -31.89 16.53 -11.03
C LEU A 401 -33.12 15.76 -11.53
N GLU A 402 -34.08 16.46 -12.14
CA GLU A 402 -35.26 15.83 -12.74
C GLU A 402 -34.88 14.84 -13.84
N ASP A 403 -34.06 15.24 -14.82
CA ASP A 403 -33.61 14.34 -15.90
C ASP A 403 -32.84 13.14 -15.33
N SER A 404 -31.92 13.38 -14.41
CA SER A 404 -31.07 12.33 -13.83
C SER A 404 -31.87 11.33 -13.00
N PHE A 405 -32.78 11.79 -12.13
CA PHE A 405 -33.65 10.90 -11.35
C PHE A 405 -34.68 10.18 -12.23
N ASN A 406 -35.19 10.82 -13.28
CA ASN A 406 -36.08 10.16 -14.24
C ASN A 406 -35.39 9.04 -15.04
N ARG A 407 -34.05 9.02 -15.12
CA ARG A 407 -33.28 7.94 -15.74
C ARG A 407 -32.92 6.81 -14.77
N LEU A 408 -33.04 7.01 -13.45
CA LEU A 408 -32.75 5.96 -12.48
C LEU A 408 -33.62 4.73 -12.73
N GLY A 409 -32.99 3.56 -12.84
CA GLY A 409 -33.67 2.29 -13.09
C GLY A 409 -34.05 2.00 -14.54
N ASN A 410 -33.80 2.93 -15.48
CA ASN A 410 -33.96 2.68 -16.93
C ASN A 410 -32.67 2.12 -17.58
N SER A 411 -31.67 1.76 -16.78
CA SER A 411 -30.39 1.22 -17.28
C SER A 411 -30.54 -0.24 -17.71
N GLU A 412 -30.29 -0.53 -18.98
CA GLU A 412 -30.12 -1.89 -19.51
C GLU A 412 -28.88 -2.61 -18.95
N SER A 413 -27.99 -1.90 -18.22
CA SER A 413 -26.83 -2.51 -17.60
C SER A 413 -27.26 -3.40 -16.42
N ARG A 414 -26.96 -4.70 -16.54
CA ARG A 414 -27.48 -5.78 -15.68
C ARG A 414 -26.87 -5.83 -14.27
N ASN A 415 -25.91 -4.95 -13.94
CA ASN A 415 -24.99 -5.21 -12.82
C ASN A 415 -25.23 -4.40 -11.54
N THR A 416 -26.14 -3.41 -11.52
CA THR A 416 -26.48 -2.72 -10.26
C THR A 416 -27.96 -2.34 -10.20
N LYS A 417 -28.74 -3.06 -9.40
CA LYS A 417 -30.13 -2.69 -9.09
C LYS A 417 -30.14 -1.75 -7.88
N ILE A 418 -30.60 -0.52 -8.10
CA ILE A 418 -30.85 0.46 -7.04
C ILE A 418 -31.97 -0.09 -6.13
N ASN A 419 -31.75 -0.04 -4.81
CA ASN A 419 -32.69 -0.55 -3.81
C ASN A 419 -33.20 0.57 -2.88
N ALA A 420 -34.09 0.23 -1.94
CA ALA A 420 -34.70 1.21 -1.02
C ALA A 420 -33.70 2.00 -0.17
N ARG A 421 -32.57 1.37 0.22
CA ARG A 421 -31.50 2.03 0.99
C ARG A 421 -30.80 3.09 0.15
N ASP A 422 -30.59 2.83 -1.14
CA ASP A 422 -29.95 3.79 -2.05
C ASP A 422 -30.83 5.05 -2.21
N PHE A 423 -32.15 4.88 -2.36
CA PHE A 423 -33.09 6.01 -2.39
C PHE A 423 -33.07 6.82 -1.08
N GLN A 424 -33.00 6.15 0.08
CA GLN A 424 -32.90 6.83 1.37
C GLN A 424 -31.58 7.62 1.50
N LEU A 425 -30.46 7.06 1.00
CA LEU A 425 -29.18 7.77 0.97
C LEU A 425 -29.24 9.01 0.07
N LEU A 426 -29.86 8.90 -1.10
CA LEU A 426 -30.07 10.04 -2.01
C LEU A 426 -30.95 11.12 -1.39
N GLU A 427 -32.03 10.73 -0.72
CA GLU A 427 -32.93 11.65 -0.05
C GLU A 427 -32.20 12.42 1.06
N ASN A 428 -31.45 11.71 1.90
CA ASN A 428 -30.65 12.33 2.96
C ASN A 428 -29.58 13.29 2.40
N ARG A 429 -28.87 12.89 1.33
CA ARG A 429 -27.89 13.76 0.68
C ARG A 429 -28.55 14.98 0.03
N LEU A 430 -29.70 14.82 -0.62
CA LEU A 430 -30.44 15.92 -1.22
C LEU A 430 -30.88 16.95 -0.17
N GLN A 431 -31.29 16.50 1.01
CA GLN A 431 -31.66 17.39 2.14
C GLN A 431 -30.48 18.18 2.72
N THR A 432 -29.26 17.66 2.59
CA THR A 432 -28.03 18.25 3.14
C THR A 432 -27.17 18.96 2.09
N SER A 433 -27.60 18.92 0.83
CA SER A 433 -26.91 19.56 -0.28
C SER A 433 -27.13 21.07 -0.30
N ASP A 434 -26.13 21.80 -0.77
CA ASP A 434 -26.17 23.26 -0.96
C ASP A 434 -26.86 23.62 -2.29
N LEU A 435 -28.10 23.13 -2.45
CA LEU A 435 -28.94 23.40 -3.61
C LEU A 435 -29.94 24.52 -3.30
N SER A 436 -30.37 25.21 -4.35
CA SER A 436 -31.49 26.15 -4.22
C SER A 436 -32.77 25.45 -3.73
N ALA A 437 -33.65 26.21 -3.05
CA ALA A 437 -34.91 25.67 -2.53
C ALA A 437 -35.79 25.07 -3.65
N ASP A 438 -35.81 25.67 -4.83
CA ASP A 438 -36.54 25.16 -5.99
C ASP A 438 -35.94 23.83 -6.49
N ALA A 439 -34.62 23.79 -6.71
CA ALA A 439 -33.93 22.56 -7.14
C ALA A 439 -34.10 21.42 -6.14
N MET A 440 -34.04 21.72 -4.84
CA MET A 440 -34.29 20.74 -3.79
C MET A 440 -35.72 20.21 -3.83
N SER A 441 -36.73 21.08 -3.98
CA SER A 441 -38.15 20.69 -4.07
C SER A 441 -38.41 19.79 -5.28
N ARG A 442 -37.99 20.24 -6.46
CA ARG A 442 -38.14 19.51 -7.73
C ARG A 442 -37.37 18.19 -7.73
N GLY A 443 -36.15 18.21 -7.20
CA GLY A 443 -35.34 17.01 -6.98
C GLY A 443 -36.03 15.99 -6.07
N LYS A 444 -36.68 16.42 -4.98
CA LYS A 444 -37.42 15.52 -4.07
C LYS A 444 -38.59 14.84 -4.78
N ILE A 445 -39.36 15.61 -5.55
CA ILE A 445 -40.48 15.09 -6.35
C ILE A 445 -39.98 14.05 -7.36
N ALA A 446 -38.94 14.38 -8.13
CA ALA A 446 -38.39 13.47 -9.13
C ALA A 446 -37.77 12.20 -8.50
N LEU A 447 -37.09 12.32 -7.36
CA LEU A 447 -36.54 11.17 -6.63
C LEU A 447 -37.64 10.24 -6.12
N GLN A 448 -38.75 10.80 -5.61
CA GLN A 448 -39.89 10.03 -5.16
C GLN A 448 -40.57 9.29 -6.32
N LEU A 449 -40.81 9.96 -7.44
CA LEU A 449 -41.35 9.32 -8.65
C LEU A 449 -40.43 8.20 -9.17
N ALA A 450 -39.12 8.41 -9.13
CA ALA A 450 -38.14 7.39 -9.49
C ALA A 450 -38.19 6.19 -8.53
N ARG A 451 -38.36 6.42 -7.22
CA ARG A 451 -38.50 5.38 -6.21
C ARG A 451 -39.72 4.51 -6.47
N GLU A 452 -40.86 5.13 -6.75
CA GLU A 452 -42.12 4.43 -7.04
C GLU A 452 -41.97 3.57 -8.30
N ARG A 453 -41.39 4.13 -9.36
CA ARG A 453 -41.10 3.43 -10.61
C ARG A 453 -40.18 2.22 -10.42
N VAL A 454 -39.09 2.37 -9.67
CA VAL A 454 -38.03 1.35 -9.56
C VAL A 454 -38.38 0.27 -8.55
N LEU A 455 -39.04 0.61 -7.44
CA LEU A 455 -39.35 -0.32 -6.36
C LEU A 455 -40.78 -0.89 -6.44
N GLY A 456 -41.62 -0.37 -7.34
CA GLY A 456 -43.00 -0.83 -7.54
C GLY A 456 -43.90 -0.59 -6.32
N LYS A 457 -43.67 0.52 -5.60
CA LYS A 457 -44.42 0.90 -4.40
C LYS A 457 -45.03 2.28 -4.55
#